data_AF-A0AA44BCL2-F1
#
_entry.id   AF-A0AA44BCL2-F1
#
_cell.length_a   1.000
_cell.length_b   1.000
_cell.length_c   1.000
_cell.angle_alpha   90.00
_cell.angle_beta   90.00
_cell.angle_gamma   90.00
#
_symmetry.space_group_name_H-M   'P 1'
#
loop_
_entity.id
_entity.type
_entity.pdbx_description
1 polymer ?
#
loop_
_entity_poly.entity_id
_entity_poly.type
_entity_poly.pdbx_seq_one_letter_code
_entity_poly.pdbx_strand_id
1 'polypeptide(L)'
;MMERFERKELNRLCRQSRLRLKNKEIRKLQEDLQELSGYLTKLEGIEVTNTYEAIEEGYWMHKNKTPLRKDRVEEFDQKELMRKNFPKRNHNFVTVPKVIK
;
A
#
# COMPACT_ATOMS: atom_id res chain seq x y z
N MET A 1 25.77 5.43 2.71
CA MET A 1 24.37 4.97 2.77
C MET A 1 23.94 4.47 1.37
N MET A 2 24.50 3.36 0.89
CA MET A 2 24.32 2.86 -0.50
C MET A 2 23.70 1.45 -0.59
N GLU A 3 23.45 0.79 0.54
CA GLU A 3 23.08 -0.64 0.55
C GLU A 3 21.56 -0.92 0.35
N ARG A 4 20.71 0.11 0.36
CA ARG A 4 19.24 -0.02 0.51
C ARG A 4 18.45 -0.52 -0.72
N PHE A 5 19.10 -0.59 -1.88
CA PHE A 5 18.44 -0.98 -3.14
C PHE A 5 19.18 -2.09 -3.88
N GLU A 6 19.93 -2.91 -3.14
CA GLU A 6 20.48 -4.13 -3.70
C GLU A 6 19.37 -5.04 -4.22
N ARG A 7 19.72 -5.87 -5.22
CA ARG A 7 18.76 -6.74 -5.87
C ARG A 7 18.01 -7.67 -4.92
N LYS A 8 18.65 -8.11 -3.83
CA LYS A 8 18.02 -8.92 -2.79
C LYS A 8 16.87 -8.17 -2.10
N GLU A 9 17.08 -6.90 -1.78
CA GLU A 9 16.09 -6.05 -1.11
C GLU A 9 14.96 -5.66 -2.05
N LEU A 10 15.26 -5.34 -3.32
CA LEU A 10 14.25 -5.09 -4.35
C LEU A 10 13.37 -6.32 -4.60
N ASN A 11 13.95 -7.52 -4.63
CA ASN A 11 13.19 -8.76 -4.73
C ASN A 11 12.29 -8.98 -3.51
N ARG A 12 12.77 -8.66 -2.31
CA ARG A 12 11.96 -8.72 -1.08
C ARG A 12 10.78 -7.75 -1.16
N LEU A 13 11.02 -6.51 -1.59
CA LEU A 13 9.98 -5.50 -1.77
C LEU A 13 8.93 -5.95 -2.80
N CYS A 14 9.37 -6.43 -3.96
CA CYS A 14 8.47 -6.97 -4.99
C CYS A 14 7.58 -8.10 -4.45
N ARG A 15 8.15 -9.01 -3.66
CA ARG A 15 7.39 -10.10 -3.03
C ARG A 15 6.35 -9.58 -2.04
N GLN A 16 6.69 -8.60 -1.21
CA GLN A 16 5.77 -8.00 -0.24
C GLN A 16 4.63 -7.25 -0.95
N SER A 17 4.92 -6.58 -2.06
CA SER A 17 3.95 -5.86 -2.89
C SER A 17 3.21 -6.75 -3.90
N ARG A 18 3.47 -8.06 -3.94
CA ARG A 18 2.91 -9.02 -4.91
C ARG A 18 3.17 -8.63 -6.38
N LEU A 19 4.29 -7.97 -6.65
CA LEU A 19 4.73 -7.60 -7.99
C LEU A 19 5.69 -8.64 -8.55
N ARG A 20 5.45 -9.03 -9.81
CA ARG A 20 6.37 -9.90 -10.55
C ARG A 20 7.01 -9.08 -11.68
N LEU A 21 8.24 -8.64 -11.45
CA LEU A 21 9.00 -7.82 -12.39
C LEU A 21 10.01 -8.66 -13.18
N LYS A 22 10.22 -8.28 -14.44
CA LYS A 22 11.28 -8.80 -15.31
C LYS A 22 12.62 -8.18 -14.90
N ASN A 23 13.72 -8.84 -15.28
CA ASN A 23 15.07 -8.36 -14.96
C ASN A 23 15.36 -6.92 -15.43
N LYS A 24 14.83 -6.53 -16.60
CA LYS A 24 14.98 -5.16 -17.13
C LYS A 24 14.21 -4.15 -16.27
N GLU A 25 13.02 -4.50 -15.81
CA GLU A 25 12.17 -3.65 -14.96
C GLU A 25 12.78 -3.50 -13.56
N ILE A 26 13.42 -4.54 -13.02
CA ILE A 26 14.14 -4.46 -11.73
C ILE A 26 15.32 -3.49 -11.80
N ARG A 27 16.07 -3.47 -12.91
CA ARG A 27 17.18 -2.52 -13.10
C ARG A 27 16.67 -1.08 -13.14
N LYS A 28 15.62 -0.84 -13.92
CA LYS A 28 14.99 0.48 -13.97
C LYS A 28 14.44 0.90 -12.59
N LEU A 29 13.77 0.00 -11.89
CA LEU A 29 13.27 0.27 -10.53
C LEU A 29 14.40 0.63 -9.55
N GLN A 30 15.57 0.00 -9.70
CA GLN A 30 16.75 0.33 -8.89
C GLN A 30 17.21 1.77 -9.14
N GLU A 31 17.31 2.18 -10.40
CA GLU A 31 17.67 3.54 -10.81
C GLU A 31 16.64 4.56 -10.28
N ASP A 32 15.35 4.32 -10.53
CA ASP A 32 14.24 5.20 -10.13
C ASP A 32 14.20 5.38 -8.60
N LEU A 33 14.37 4.30 -7.82
CA LEU A 33 14.36 4.35 -6.36
C LEU A 33 15.60 5.04 -5.79
N GLN A 34 16.75 4.91 -6.45
CA GLN A 34 17.96 5.60 -6.04
C GLN A 34 17.85 7.12 -6.25
N GLU A 35 17.27 7.54 -7.38
CA GLU A 35 16.96 8.95 -7.64
C GLU A 35 15.95 9.51 -6.62
N LEU A 36 14.84 8.79 -6.40
CA LEU A 36 13.81 9.18 -5.44
C LEU A 36 14.39 9.29 -4.01
N SER A 37 15.22 8.33 -3.61
CA SER A 37 15.88 8.37 -2.30
C SER A 37 16.77 9.59 -2.16
N GLY A 38 17.52 9.95 -3.19
CA GLY A 38 18.36 11.16 -3.19
C GLY A 38 17.52 12.44 -3.10
N TYR A 39 16.34 12.46 -3.74
CA TYR A 39 15.39 13.56 -3.59
C TYR A 39 14.87 13.67 -2.14
N LEU A 40 14.55 12.54 -1.50
CA LEU A 40 14.03 12.51 -0.13
C LEU A 40 15.05 12.95 0.93
N THR A 41 16.35 12.81 0.66
CA THR A 41 17.41 13.31 1.54
C THR A 41 17.30 14.82 1.78
N LYS A 42 16.68 15.58 0.88
CA LYS A 42 16.39 17.02 1.09
C LYS A 42 15.54 17.29 2.33
N LEU A 43 14.76 16.30 2.79
CA LEU A 43 13.92 16.41 3.98
C LEU A 43 14.70 16.17 5.28
N GLU A 44 15.88 15.55 5.24
CA GLU A 44 16.69 15.26 6.43
C GLU A 44 17.23 16.54 7.10
N GLY A 45 17.39 17.63 6.33
CA GLY A 45 17.84 18.92 6.84
C GLY A 45 16.75 19.76 7.51
N ILE A 46 15.51 19.25 7.60
CA ILE A 46 14.39 19.96 8.22
C ILE A 46 14.33 19.58 9.69
N GLU A 47 14.55 20.56 10.57
CA GLU A 47 14.41 20.37 12.01
C GLU A 47 12.93 20.19 12.39
N VAL A 48 12.62 19.07 13.05
CA VAL A 48 11.25 18.71 13.47
C VAL A 48 11.10 18.65 15.00
N THR A 49 12.06 19.21 15.75
CA THR A 49 12.18 19.05 17.20
C THR A 49 11.20 19.89 18.00
N ASN A 50 10.65 20.98 17.44
CA ASN A 50 9.66 21.85 18.09
C ASN A 50 8.28 21.81 17.41
N THR A 51 8.08 20.88 16.49
CA THR A 51 6.78 20.56 15.90
C THR A 51 6.06 19.47 16.69
N TYR A 52 6.34 19.27 17.98
CA TYR A 52 5.61 18.28 18.78
C TYR A 52 4.10 18.57 18.90
N GLU A 53 3.65 19.81 18.72
CA GLU A 53 2.22 20.14 18.54
C GLU A 53 1.70 19.85 17.10
N ALA A 54 2.61 19.61 16.14
CA ALA A 54 2.34 19.34 14.72
C ALA A 54 2.58 17.88 14.30
N ILE A 55 3.32 17.08 15.08
CA ILE A 55 3.59 15.65 14.82
C ILE A 55 2.56 14.76 15.51
N GLU A 56 1.79 15.27 16.47
CA GLU A 56 0.77 14.44 17.12
C GLU A 56 -0.25 13.88 16.13
N GLU A 57 -0.74 14.61 15.12
CA GLU A 57 -1.79 14.05 14.25
C GLU A 57 -1.75 14.57 12.81
N GLY A 58 -0.67 14.29 12.07
CA GLY A 58 -0.68 14.36 10.60
C GLY A 58 -1.61 13.33 9.92
N TYR A 59 -2.41 12.60 10.69
CA TYR A 59 -3.32 11.58 10.18
C TYR A 59 -4.56 12.20 9.51
N TRP A 60 -5.03 13.35 10.01
CA TRP A 60 -6.27 13.98 9.56
C TRP A 60 -6.15 15.50 9.63
N MET A 61 -6.60 16.20 8.57
CA MET A 61 -6.64 17.67 8.54
C MET A 61 -7.57 18.28 9.60
N HIS A 62 -8.45 17.48 10.20
CA HIS A 62 -9.43 17.90 11.19
C HIS A 62 -9.37 16.98 12.41
N LYS A 63 -9.37 17.58 13.61
CA LYS A 63 -9.46 16.89 14.90
C LYS A 63 -10.90 16.46 15.18
N ASN A 64 -11.39 15.48 14.41
CA ASN A 64 -12.72 14.92 14.60
C ASN A 64 -12.71 13.86 15.70
N LYS A 65 -13.83 13.74 16.43
CA LYS A 65 -14.05 12.61 17.34
C LYS A 65 -14.17 11.31 16.54
N THR A 66 -13.80 10.18 17.14
CA THR A 66 -13.96 8.86 16.55
C THR A 66 -15.43 8.62 16.14
N PRO A 67 -15.74 8.39 14.86
CA PRO A 67 -17.09 8.13 14.43
C PRO A 67 -17.53 6.74 14.92
N LEU A 68 -18.62 6.69 15.68
CA LEU A 68 -19.24 5.43 16.12
C LEU A 68 -20.41 5.07 15.20
N ARG A 69 -20.42 3.84 14.69
CA ARG A 69 -21.55 3.28 13.93
C ARG A 69 -22.61 2.76 14.90
N LYS A 70 -23.89 2.99 14.61
CA LYS A 70 -25.01 2.39 15.36
C LYS A 70 -25.01 0.87 15.18
N ASP A 71 -25.33 0.13 16.23
CA ASP A 71 -25.50 -1.32 16.15
C ASP A 71 -26.87 -1.67 15.56
N ARG A 72 -26.96 -1.57 14.23
CA ARG A 72 -28.15 -1.89 13.44
C ARG A 72 -27.75 -2.75 12.25
N VAL A 73 -28.62 -3.68 11.89
CA VAL A 73 -28.49 -4.48 10.67
C VAL A 73 -28.97 -3.62 9.51
N GLU A 74 -28.17 -3.58 8.44
CA GLU A 74 -28.55 -2.98 7.16
C GLU A 74 -28.70 -4.10 6.14
N GLU A 75 -29.86 -4.16 5.47
CA GLU A 75 -30.08 -5.13 4.41
C GLU A 75 -29.30 -4.73 3.14
N PHE A 76 -28.61 -5.70 2.54
CA PHE A 76 -27.89 -5.51 1.29
C PHE A 76 -28.32 -6.56 0.27
N ASP A 77 -29.22 -6.18 -0.63
CA ASP A 77 -29.82 -7.09 -1.62
C ASP A 77 -29.21 -6.98 -3.03
N GLN A 78 -27.99 -6.44 -3.12
CA GLN A 78 -27.32 -6.16 -4.40
C GLN A 78 -26.24 -7.20 -4.75
N LYS A 79 -26.57 -8.49 -4.59
CA LYS A 79 -25.64 -9.61 -4.82
C LYS A 79 -25.07 -9.63 -6.24
N GLU A 80 -25.89 -9.37 -7.26
CA GLU A 80 -25.44 -9.34 -8.65
C GLU A 80 -24.50 -8.16 -8.95
N LEU A 81 -24.73 -7.00 -8.33
CA LEU A 81 -23.86 -5.83 -8.49
C LEU A 81 -22.46 -6.10 -7.92
N MET A 82 -22.36 -6.78 -6.78
CA MET A 82 -21.07 -7.22 -6.24
C MET A 82 -20.34 -8.17 -7.21
N ARG A 83 -21.08 -9.11 -7.80
CA ARG A 83 -20.52 -10.17 -8.64
C ARG A 83 -20.14 -9.72 -10.05
N LYS A 84 -20.69 -8.58 -10.52
CA LYS A 84 -20.46 -8.06 -11.87
C LYS A 84 -18.98 -7.87 -12.20
N ASN A 85 -18.17 -7.51 -11.20
CA ASN A 85 -16.74 -7.22 -11.38
C ASN A 85 -15.83 -8.42 -11.07
N PHE A 86 -16.38 -9.60 -10.79
CA PHE A 86 -15.56 -10.78 -10.48
C PHE A 86 -14.84 -11.27 -11.76
N PRO A 87 -13.50 -11.40 -11.75
CA PRO A 87 -12.77 -11.88 -12.92
C PRO A 87 -13.16 -13.31 -13.33
N LYS A 88 -13.45 -14.17 -12.35
CA LYS A 88 -14.00 -15.53 -12.54
C LYS A 88 -15.00 -15.83 -11.44
N ARG A 89 -16.14 -16.42 -11.80
CA ARG A 89 -17.22 -16.75 -10.85
C ARG A 89 -17.67 -18.20 -11.02
N ASN A 90 -18.04 -18.82 -9.92
CA ASN A 90 -18.73 -20.11 -9.90
C ASN A 90 -19.89 -19.99 -8.91
N HIS A 91 -21.13 -19.90 -9.42
CA HIS A 91 -22.30 -19.61 -8.61
C HIS A 91 -22.00 -18.43 -7.67
N ASN A 92 -22.24 -18.59 -6.37
CA ASN A 92 -22.08 -17.53 -5.37
C ASN A 92 -20.61 -17.30 -4.94
N PHE A 93 -19.64 -17.91 -5.59
CA PHE A 93 -18.22 -17.86 -5.19
C PHE A 93 -17.34 -17.14 -6.21
N VAL A 94 -16.36 -16.38 -5.69
CA VAL A 94 -15.20 -15.91 -6.46
C VAL A 94 -14.28 -17.10 -6.71
N THR A 95 -13.90 -17.33 -7.95
CA THR A 95 -12.98 -18.42 -8.29
C THR A 95 -11.55 -17.90 -8.35
N VAL A 96 -10.68 -18.48 -7.52
CA VAL A 96 -9.23 -18.18 -7.49
C VAL A 96 -8.41 -19.48 -7.58
N PRO A 97 -7.15 -19.42 -8.04
CA PRO A 97 -6.25 -20.57 -7.95
C PRO A 97 -6.15 -21.07 -6.51
N LYS A 98 -6.17 -22.39 -6.32
CA LYS A 98 -6.05 -23.00 -5.01
C LYS A 98 -4.74 -22.57 -4.36
N VAL A 99 -4.81 -22.04 -3.13
CA VAL A 99 -3.62 -21.75 -2.33
C VAL A 99 -3.08 -23.08 -1.82
N ILE A 100 -2.05 -23.59 -2.48
CA ILE A 100 -1.27 -24.74 -2.03
C ILE A 100 -0.02 -24.16 -1.37
N LYS A 101 0.28 -24.59 -0.13
CA LYS A 101 1.52 -24.25 0.57
C LYS A 101 2.61 -25.25 0.20
#